data_AF-A0A537CKB6-F1
#
_entry.id   AF-A0A537CKB6-F1
#
_cell.length_a   1.000
_cell.length_b   1.000
_cell.length_c   1.000
_cell.angle_alpha   90.00
_cell.angle_beta   90.00
_cell.angle_gamma   90.00
#
_symmetry.space_group_name_H-M   'P 1'
#
loop_
_entity.id
_entity.type
_entity.pdbx_description
1 polymer ?
#
loop_
_entity_poly.entity_id
_entity_poly.type
_entity_poly.pdbx_seq_one_letter_code
_entity_poly.pdbx_strand_id
1 'polypeptide(L)'
;MSAETLKRPVPKAVAAALFAAALVAPWTGPAQASSHREAPFIASLPQVDGTDFYMFNSYEPGRSGYVTLIANYLPLQDAYGGPNYFHLDPNAVYEIHIVNDGGAVENITFQFKFQNTLDDNQLTVGGKKVSIPLVQNGSADVAVPNSPA
;
A
#
# COMPACT_ATOMS: atom_id res chain seq x y z
N MET A 1 -24.15 -47.11 16.33
CA MET A 1 -24.26 -46.76 14.89
C MET A 1 -22.92 -46.24 14.45
N SER A 2 -22.11 -47.08 13.79
CA SER A 2 -20.75 -46.72 13.35
C SER A 2 -20.84 -45.97 12.02
N ALA A 3 -20.17 -44.81 11.94
CA ALA A 3 -20.03 -44.08 10.69
C ALA A 3 -19.03 -44.83 9.78
N GLU A 4 -19.51 -45.25 8.62
CA GLU A 4 -18.70 -45.87 7.58
C GLU A 4 -17.95 -44.75 6.84
N THR A 5 -16.64 -44.63 7.07
CA THR A 5 -15.78 -43.67 6.36
C THR A 5 -15.61 -44.14 4.92
N LEU A 6 -16.33 -43.50 3.98
CA LEU A 6 -16.25 -43.78 2.55
C LEU A 6 -14.85 -43.42 2.00
N LYS A 7 -13.92 -44.38 1.97
CA LYS A 7 -12.61 -44.25 1.31
C LYS A 7 -12.77 -44.34 -0.20
N ARG A 8 -13.18 -43.24 -0.84
CA ARG A 8 -13.19 -43.16 -2.31
C ARG A 8 -11.73 -43.08 -2.81
N PRO A 9 -11.27 -44.01 -3.65
CA PRO A 9 -9.94 -43.92 -4.24
C PRO A 9 -9.87 -42.69 -5.15
N VAL A 10 -8.78 -41.93 -5.05
CA VAL A 10 -8.53 -40.81 -5.95
C VAL A 10 -8.48 -41.36 -7.38
N PRO A 11 -9.30 -40.85 -8.31
CA PRO A 11 -9.32 -41.35 -9.67
C PRO A 11 -7.92 -41.18 -10.30
N LYS A 12 -7.48 -42.18 -11.06
CA LYS A 12 -6.14 -42.22 -11.68
C LYS A 12 -5.82 -40.94 -12.48
N ALA A 13 -6.83 -40.29 -13.03
CA ALA A 13 -6.71 -39.01 -13.72
C ALA A 13 -6.25 -37.85 -12.80
N VAL A 14 -6.76 -37.79 -11.56
CA VAL A 14 -6.34 -36.79 -10.57
C VAL A 14 -4.92 -37.07 -10.09
N ALA A 15 -4.56 -38.35 -9.88
CA ALA A 15 -3.19 -38.73 -9.52
C ALA A 15 -2.18 -38.37 -10.63
N ALA A 16 -2.53 -38.63 -11.90
CA ALA A 16 -1.69 -38.26 -13.03
C ALA A 16 -1.53 -36.73 -13.19
N ALA A 17 -2.61 -35.96 -12.98
CA ALA A 17 -2.57 -34.50 -13.02
C ALA A 17 -1.67 -33.91 -11.93
N LEU A 18 -1.76 -34.43 -10.70
CA LEU A 18 -0.89 -34.00 -9.59
C LEU A 18 0.58 -34.34 -9.84
N PHE A 19 0.85 -35.53 -10.41
CA PHE A 19 2.22 -35.93 -10.76
C PHE A 19 2.81 -35.06 -11.87
N ALA A 20 2.02 -34.74 -12.90
CA ALA A 20 2.42 -33.82 -13.95
C ALA A 20 2.68 -32.41 -13.41
N ALA A 21 1.81 -31.89 -12.54
CA ALA A 21 2.00 -30.59 -11.90
C ALA A 21 3.29 -30.55 -11.05
N ALA A 22 3.59 -31.61 -10.30
CA ALA A 22 4.81 -31.71 -9.50
C ALA A 22 6.09 -31.74 -10.35
N LEU A 23 6.04 -32.34 -11.55
CA LEU A 23 7.18 -32.34 -12.48
C LEU A 23 7.43 -30.98 -13.13
N VAL A 24 6.38 -30.16 -13.30
CA VAL A 24 6.47 -28.83 -13.94
C VAL A 24 6.76 -27.72 -12.94
N ALA A 25 6.34 -27.87 -11.67
CA ALA A 25 6.52 -26.87 -10.61
C ALA A 25 7.97 -26.34 -10.43
N PRO A 26 9.04 -27.15 -10.47
CA PRO A 26 10.41 -26.62 -10.33
C PRO A 26 10.91 -25.87 -11.59
N TRP A 27 10.18 -25.95 -12.71
CA TRP A 27 10.52 -25.26 -13.97
C TRP A 27 9.79 -23.93 -14.13
N THR A 28 8.89 -23.58 -13.20
CA THR A 28 8.33 -22.23 -13.16
C THR A 28 9.39 -21.31 -12.53
N GLY A 29 10.01 -20.46 -13.33
CA GLY A 29 10.90 -19.42 -12.83
C GLY A 29 10.18 -18.48 -11.87
N PRO A 30 10.91 -17.69 -11.05
CA PRO A 30 10.28 -16.70 -10.18
C PRO A 30 9.42 -15.76 -11.02
N ALA A 31 8.16 -15.59 -10.64
CA ALA A 31 7.30 -14.59 -11.24
C ALA A 31 7.99 -13.22 -11.07
N GLN A 32 8.29 -12.56 -12.18
CA GLN A 32 8.72 -11.17 -12.15
C GLN A 32 7.48 -10.35 -11.79
N ALA A 33 7.45 -9.77 -10.60
CA ALA A 33 6.43 -8.80 -10.26
C ALA A 33 6.57 -7.62 -11.24
N SER A 34 5.46 -7.20 -11.85
CA SER A 34 5.44 -5.98 -12.67
C SER A 34 5.71 -4.78 -11.77
N SER A 35 6.52 -3.83 -12.25
CA SER A 35 6.68 -2.56 -11.55
C SER A 35 5.45 -1.69 -11.80
N HIS A 36 4.81 -1.22 -10.73
CA HIS A 36 3.66 -0.30 -10.79
C HIS A 36 3.98 1.04 -11.47
N ARG A 37 5.27 1.38 -11.57
CA ARG A 37 5.76 2.60 -12.22
C ARG A 37 5.87 2.51 -13.76
N GLU A 38 5.35 1.46 -14.38
CA GLU A 38 5.59 1.17 -15.81
C GLU A 38 4.54 1.72 -16.79
N ALA A 39 3.42 2.26 -16.30
CA ALA A 39 2.49 2.98 -17.17
C ALA A 39 3.13 4.33 -17.60
N PRO A 40 3.26 4.63 -18.92
CA PRO A 40 3.99 5.81 -19.40
C PRO A 40 3.53 7.15 -18.80
N PHE A 41 2.24 7.27 -18.44
CA PHE A 41 1.68 8.46 -17.80
C PHE A 41 2.06 8.57 -16.31
N ILE A 42 2.05 7.46 -15.57
CA ILE A 42 2.41 7.44 -14.15
C ILE A 42 3.93 7.59 -13.96
N ALA A 43 4.72 7.16 -14.94
CA ALA A 43 6.18 7.33 -14.92
C ALA A 43 6.61 8.81 -14.75
N SER A 44 5.86 9.75 -15.33
CA SER A 44 6.10 11.20 -15.18
C SER A 44 5.34 11.85 -14.01
N LEU A 45 4.40 11.12 -13.38
CA LEU A 45 3.58 11.60 -12.26
C LEU A 45 3.65 10.60 -11.09
N PRO A 46 4.82 10.42 -10.46
CA PRO A 46 5.02 9.39 -9.44
C PRO A 46 4.16 9.59 -8.17
N GLN A 47 3.65 10.80 -7.94
CA GLN A 47 2.80 11.11 -6.77
C GLN A 47 1.37 10.56 -6.88
N VAL A 48 0.97 10.10 -8.08
CA VAL A 48 -0.32 9.44 -8.32
C VAL A 48 -0.15 7.95 -8.63
N ASP A 49 1.05 7.40 -8.37
CA ASP A 49 1.33 5.98 -8.52
C ASP A 49 0.60 5.17 -7.44
N GLY A 50 -0.43 4.44 -7.86
CA GLY A 50 -1.18 3.51 -7.01
C GLY A 50 -0.49 2.16 -6.98
N THR A 51 0.06 1.76 -5.83
CA THR A 51 0.87 0.55 -5.70
C THR A 51 0.02 -0.69 -5.49
N ASP A 52 -1.04 -0.58 -4.70
CA ASP A 52 -1.87 -1.74 -4.34
C ASP A 52 -3.30 -1.30 -4.01
N PHE A 53 -4.25 -2.19 -4.27
CA PHE A 53 -5.63 -2.04 -3.83
C PHE A 53 -6.10 -3.33 -3.14
N TYR A 54 -6.67 -3.19 -1.94
CA TYR A 54 -7.19 -4.30 -1.16
C TYR A 54 -8.67 -4.10 -0.86
N MET A 55 -9.41 -5.20 -0.93
CA MET A 55 -10.84 -5.24 -0.61
C MET A 55 -11.15 -6.53 0.16
N PHE A 56 -11.74 -6.40 1.33
CA PHE A 56 -12.08 -7.56 2.18
C PHE A 56 -13.23 -7.23 3.13
N ASN A 57 -13.95 -8.26 3.61
CA ASN A 57 -14.95 -8.08 4.65
C ASN A 57 -14.27 -7.64 5.96
N SER A 58 -14.81 -6.61 6.61
CA SER A 58 -14.27 -6.14 7.89
C SER A 58 -14.43 -7.21 8.97
N TYR A 59 -13.37 -7.46 9.74
CA TYR A 59 -13.33 -8.49 10.80
C TYR A 59 -13.30 -7.91 12.23
N GLU A 60 -13.30 -6.59 12.37
CA GLU A 60 -13.38 -5.90 13.66
C GLU A 60 -14.73 -6.20 14.37
N PRO A 61 -14.74 -6.39 15.71
CA PRO A 61 -15.97 -6.59 16.46
C PRO A 61 -17.01 -5.50 16.18
N GLY A 62 -18.24 -5.91 15.83
CA GLY A 62 -19.34 -4.99 15.50
C GLY A 62 -19.36 -4.49 14.05
N ARG A 63 -18.43 -4.91 13.18
CA ARG A 63 -18.35 -4.46 11.78
C ARG A 63 -18.58 -5.55 10.73
N SER A 64 -19.23 -6.66 11.08
CA SER A 64 -19.47 -7.79 10.16
C SER A 64 -20.28 -7.44 8.91
N GLY A 65 -21.00 -6.31 8.90
CA GLY A 65 -21.76 -5.82 7.74
C GLY A 65 -20.98 -4.89 6.80
N TYR A 66 -19.66 -4.71 7.01
CA TYR A 66 -18.84 -3.75 6.25
C TYR A 66 -17.84 -4.44 5.33
N VAL A 67 -17.50 -3.74 4.25
CA VAL A 67 -16.35 -4.03 3.40
C VAL A 67 -15.31 -2.96 3.65
N THR A 68 -14.08 -3.38 3.89
CA THR A 68 -12.91 -2.51 3.98
C THR A 68 -12.26 -2.41 2.61
N LEU A 69 -11.96 -1.18 2.20
CA LEU A 69 -11.23 -0.85 0.98
C LEU A 69 -9.97 -0.09 1.38
N ILE A 70 -8.83 -0.45 0.79
CA ILE A 70 -7.53 0.20 1.03
C ILE A 70 -6.90 0.46 -0.34
N ALA A 71 -6.51 1.71 -0.60
CA ALA A 71 -5.74 2.10 -1.76
C ALA A 71 -4.39 2.66 -1.30
N ASN A 72 -3.31 1.98 -1.68
CA ASN A 72 -1.95 2.41 -1.40
C ASN A 72 -1.42 3.25 -2.54
N TYR A 73 -0.79 4.37 -2.19
CA TYR A 73 -0.11 5.28 -3.10
C TYR A 73 1.26 5.58 -2.52
N LEU A 74 2.21 5.87 -3.41
CA LEU A 74 3.62 6.06 -3.08
C LEU A 74 4.23 4.74 -2.57
N PRO A 75 5.30 4.23 -3.20
CA PRO A 75 5.91 2.96 -2.80
C PRO A 75 6.56 3.08 -1.42
N LEU A 76 7.21 2.00 -1.00
CA LEU A 76 7.86 1.84 0.30
C LEU A 76 8.51 3.13 0.84
N GLN A 77 8.04 3.56 2.02
CA GLN A 77 8.55 4.69 2.79
C GLN A 77 9.01 4.19 4.17
N ASP A 78 10.17 3.54 4.21
CA ASP A 78 10.72 2.95 5.44
C ASP A 78 11.38 4.01 6.35
N ALA A 79 11.54 3.70 7.64
CA ALA A 79 12.01 4.63 8.67
C ALA A 79 13.36 5.31 8.34
N TYR A 80 14.25 4.62 7.62
CA TYR A 80 15.54 5.18 7.21
C TYR A 80 15.42 6.31 6.18
N GLY A 81 14.32 6.34 5.41
CA GLY A 81 14.07 7.33 4.36
C GLY A 81 13.61 8.69 4.89
N GLY A 82 13.29 8.79 6.18
CA GLY A 82 12.92 10.04 6.84
C GLY A 82 14.08 11.04 6.97
N PRO A 83 13.82 12.21 7.58
CA PRO A 83 12.55 12.63 8.17
C PRO A 83 11.54 13.16 7.15
N ASN A 84 11.93 13.33 5.89
CA ASN A 84 11.06 13.80 4.80
C ASN A 84 10.60 12.61 3.95
N TYR A 85 9.29 12.39 3.94
CA TYR A 85 8.64 11.35 3.16
C TYR A 85 7.98 11.94 1.90
N PHE A 86 7.77 11.14 0.88
CA PHE A 86 6.98 11.51 -0.29
C PHE A 86 5.56 11.89 0.12
N HIS A 87 5.05 12.93 -0.54
CA HIS A 87 3.70 13.45 -0.31
C HIS A 87 2.81 13.17 -1.53
N LEU A 88 1.51 13.06 -1.28
CA LEU A 88 0.51 13.00 -2.35
C LEU A 88 0.43 14.35 -3.07
N ASP A 89 -0.07 14.34 -4.30
CA ASP A 89 -0.18 15.54 -5.13
C ASP A 89 -1.45 16.32 -4.76
N PRO A 90 -1.35 17.59 -4.29
CA PRO A 90 -2.52 18.39 -3.96
C PRO A 90 -3.36 18.81 -5.17
N ASN A 91 -2.82 18.65 -6.39
CA ASN A 91 -3.52 18.91 -7.64
C ASN A 91 -4.19 17.66 -8.21
N ALA A 92 -3.93 16.48 -7.64
CA ALA A 92 -4.56 15.24 -8.06
C ALA A 92 -5.90 15.01 -7.35
N VAL A 93 -6.76 14.24 -8.02
CA VAL A 93 -8.00 13.70 -7.46
C VAL A 93 -7.84 12.18 -7.43
N TYR A 94 -8.01 11.60 -6.25
CA TYR A 94 -7.87 10.16 -6.03
C TYR A 94 -9.25 9.57 -5.83
N GLU A 95 -9.59 8.50 -6.55
CA GLU A 95 -10.95 7.94 -6.53
C GLU A 95 -10.97 6.43 -6.42
N ILE A 96 -11.97 5.92 -5.70
CA ILE A 96 -12.35 4.50 -5.69
C ILE A 96 -13.78 4.42 -6.23
N HIS A 97 -13.93 3.72 -7.35
CA HIS A 97 -15.19 3.55 -8.06
C HIS A 97 -15.75 2.16 -7.76
N ILE A 98 -17.03 2.08 -7.38
CA ILE A 98 -17.67 0.83 -6.98
C ILE A 98 -18.93 0.60 -7.82
N VAL A 99 -19.01 -0.57 -8.44
CA VAL A 99 -20.23 -1.12 -9.01
C VAL A 99 -20.66 -2.31 -8.15
N ASN A 100 -21.88 -2.27 -7.62
CA ASN A 100 -22.42 -3.31 -6.74
C ASN A 100 -23.83 -3.79 -7.13
N ASP A 101 -24.34 -3.36 -8.28
CA ASP A 101 -25.66 -3.74 -8.81
C ASP A 101 -25.59 -4.64 -10.06
N GLY A 102 -24.38 -4.95 -10.55
CA GLY A 102 -24.16 -5.75 -11.76
C GLY A 102 -24.20 -4.92 -13.06
N GLY A 103 -24.26 -3.59 -12.98
CA GLY A 103 -24.08 -2.67 -14.10
C GLY A 103 -22.62 -2.53 -14.55
N ALA A 104 -22.36 -1.50 -15.36
CA ALA A 104 -21.02 -1.15 -15.85
C ALA A 104 -20.64 0.32 -15.54
N VAL A 105 -21.49 1.02 -14.80
CA VAL A 105 -21.30 2.41 -14.36
C VAL A 105 -21.27 2.40 -12.85
N GLU A 106 -20.37 3.17 -12.26
CA GLU A 106 -20.18 3.29 -10.83
C GLU A 106 -21.48 3.70 -10.11
N ASN A 107 -21.80 2.98 -9.04
CA ASN A 107 -22.89 3.32 -8.13
C ASN A 107 -22.42 4.25 -7.01
N ILE A 108 -21.15 4.10 -6.59
CA ILE A 108 -20.54 4.83 -5.48
C ILE A 108 -19.12 5.22 -5.90
N THR A 109 -18.78 6.49 -5.68
CA THR A 109 -17.41 7.00 -5.84
C THR A 109 -16.95 7.58 -4.52
N PHE A 110 -15.86 7.05 -3.98
CA PHE A 110 -15.12 7.70 -2.90
C PHE A 110 -14.03 8.57 -3.51
N GLN A 111 -14.10 9.88 -3.30
CA GLN A 111 -13.15 10.84 -3.84
C GLN A 111 -12.33 11.47 -2.70
N PHE A 112 -11.03 11.57 -2.90
CA PHE A 112 -10.08 12.17 -1.97
C PHE A 112 -9.26 13.24 -2.68
N LYS A 113 -9.06 14.35 -1.98
CA LYS A 113 -8.15 15.41 -2.39
C LYS A 113 -7.31 15.81 -1.18
N PHE A 114 -6.02 15.86 -1.36
CA PHE A 114 -5.07 16.08 -0.27
C PHE A 114 -4.60 17.53 -0.26
N GLN A 115 -4.27 18.00 0.95
CA GLN A 115 -3.58 19.27 1.14
C GLN A 115 -2.32 18.99 1.94
N ASN A 116 -1.17 19.38 1.37
CA ASN A 116 0.10 19.27 2.05
C ASN A 116 0.30 20.51 2.92
N THR A 117 0.53 20.30 4.21
CA THR A 117 0.88 21.35 5.17
C THR A 117 2.35 21.26 5.48
N LEU A 118 3.05 22.38 5.31
CA LEU A 118 4.43 22.55 5.77
C LEU A 118 4.35 23.28 7.10
N ASP A 119 4.60 22.54 8.18
CA ASP A 119 4.82 23.16 9.48
C ASP A 119 6.20 23.80 9.45
N ASP A 120 6.30 25.10 9.73
CA ASP A 120 7.56 25.87 9.79
C ASP A 120 8.39 25.40 10.98
N ASN A 121 8.91 24.19 10.88
CA ASN A 121 9.74 23.57 11.89
C ASN A 121 11.03 24.37 12.03
N GLN A 122 11.41 24.68 13.27
CA GLN A 122 12.51 25.58 13.58
C GLN A 122 13.42 24.98 14.66
N LEU A 123 14.72 25.22 14.51
CA LEU A 123 15.71 25.03 15.58
C LEU A 123 16.02 26.36 16.25
N THR A 124 16.29 26.34 17.55
CA THR A 124 16.93 27.47 18.21
C THR A 124 18.44 27.39 17.99
N VAL A 125 19.01 28.33 17.25
CA VAL A 125 20.46 28.43 17.00
C VAL A 125 20.97 29.72 17.63
N GLY A 126 21.76 29.60 18.70
CA GLY A 126 22.29 30.77 19.42
C GLY A 126 21.20 31.74 19.90
N GLY A 127 20.06 31.21 20.36
CA GLY A 127 18.91 32.00 20.83
C GLY A 127 17.98 32.55 19.75
N LYS A 128 18.23 32.25 18.47
CA LYS A 128 17.36 32.66 17.35
C LYS A 128 16.63 31.46 16.77
N LYS A 129 15.37 31.62 16.41
CA LYS A 129 14.61 30.61 15.67
C LYS A 129 15.02 30.62 14.20
N VAL A 130 15.37 29.44 13.68
CA VAL A 130 15.81 29.23 12.30
C VAL A 130 15.03 28.08 11.71
N SER A 131 14.31 28.34 10.62
CA SER A 131 13.52 27.32 9.90
C SER A 131 14.42 26.24 9.30
N ILE A 132 13.96 25.01 9.36
CA ILE A 132 14.62 23.83 8.79
C ILE A 132 13.74 23.20 7.71
N PRO A 133 14.33 22.61 6.65
CA PRO A 133 13.57 21.99 5.57
C PRO A 133 13.11 20.56 5.92
N LEU A 134 12.81 20.28 7.20
CA LEU A 134 12.42 18.95 7.69
C LEU A 134 10.98 18.97 8.19
N VAL A 135 10.16 17.99 7.80
CA VAL A 135 8.75 17.89 8.24
C VAL A 135 8.60 17.34 9.67
N GLN A 136 9.63 16.69 10.20
CA GLN A 136 9.76 16.37 11.62
C GLN A 136 11.11 16.85 12.14
N ASN A 137 11.08 17.62 13.24
CA ASN A 137 12.29 17.97 13.97
C ASN A 137 12.57 16.92 15.05
N GLY A 138 13.51 16.02 14.78
CA GLY A 138 14.00 15.06 15.77
C GLY A 138 15.23 15.54 16.54
N SER A 139 15.72 16.76 16.28
CA SER A 139 17.00 17.26 16.80
C SER A 139 16.85 18.24 17.95
N ALA A 140 17.83 18.24 18.87
CA ALA A 140 17.93 19.22 19.94
C ALA A 140 18.38 20.62 19.44
N ASP A 141 18.10 21.65 20.25
CA ASP A 141 18.51 23.03 19.98
C ASP A 141 20.05 23.18 19.95
N VAL A 142 20.56 24.04 19.05
CA VAL A 142 22.00 24.22 18.83
C VAL A 142 22.50 25.42 19.65
N ALA A 143 23.13 25.13 20.78
CA ALA A 143 23.70 26.15 21.67
C ALA A 143 25.19 26.43 21.37
N VAL A 144 25.94 25.41 20.93
CA VAL A 144 27.38 25.45 20.61
C VAL A 144 27.71 24.55 19.41
N PRO A 145 28.84 24.75 18.72
CA PRO A 145 29.31 23.79 17.70
C PRO A 145 29.34 22.36 18.26
N ASN A 146 28.84 21.38 17.49
CA ASN A 146 28.68 19.97 17.88
C ASN A 146 27.70 19.70 19.03
N SER A 147 26.67 20.55 19.21
CA SER A 147 25.53 20.21 20.08
C SER A 147 24.95 18.85 19.64
N PRO A 148 24.55 17.97 20.58
CA PRO A 148 24.03 16.65 20.24
C PRO A 148 22.77 16.78 19.37
N ALA A 149 22.66 15.86 18.40
CA ALA A 149 21.43 15.69 17.63
C ALA A 149 20.33 15.15 18.53
#